data_AF-A0A9P9PWS5-F1
#
_entry.id   AF-A0A9P9PWS5-F1
#
_cell.length_a   1.000
_cell.length_b   1.000
_cell.length_c   1.000
_cell.angle_alpha   90.00
_cell.angle_beta   90.00
_cell.angle_gamma   90.00
#
_symmetry.space_group_name_H-M   'P 1'
#
loop_
_entity.id
_entity.type
_entity.pdbx_description
1 polymer ?
#
loop_
_entity_poly.entity_id
_entity_poly.type
_entity_poly.pdbx_seq_one_letter_code
_entity_poly.pdbx_strand_id
1 'polypeptide(L)'
;MAALHHLHTLWYHGAALFERDLGPHFDLTSKILTAWLHERHAITALRHSLAAQSGVGPNGLVDRLLAMTDLRVMRLKWKNMSTIDGLSPEDLLCMAFRVMTNTEGSEYLFKDGLEILNGGVFDFLRSEDAKIVMQRR
;
A
#
# COMPACT_ATOMS: atom_id res chain seq x y z
N MET A 1 5.46 -6.29 -9.24
CA MET A 1 6.58 -5.32 -9.16
C MET A 1 6.54 -4.29 -10.28
N ALA A 2 6.48 -4.70 -11.57
CA ALA A 2 6.49 -3.76 -12.71
C ALA A 2 5.40 -2.67 -12.66
N ALA A 3 4.16 -3.02 -12.29
CA ALA A 3 3.05 -2.04 -12.24
C ALA A 3 3.24 -0.94 -11.18
N LEU A 4 3.71 -1.27 -9.97
CA LEU A 4 3.95 -0.28 -8.91
C LEU A 4 5.11 0.66 -9.28
N HIS A 5 6.15 0.11 -9.91
CA HIS A 5 7.26 0.89 -10.41
C HIS A 5 6.80 1.84 -11.54
N HIS A 6 5.98 1.37 -12.47
CA HIS A 6 5.40 2.23 -13.51
C HIS A 6 4.53 3.35 -12.94
N LEU A 7 3.71 3.08 -11.91
CA LEU A 7 2.94 4.13 -11.24
C LEU A 7 3.83 5.21 -10.63
N HIS A 8 4.89 4.81 -9.93
CA HIS A 8 5.86 5.75 -9.37
C HIS A 8 6.53 6.59 -10.47
N THR A 9 6.97 5.94 -11.54
CA THR A 9 7.62 6.61 -12.68
C THR A 9 6.66 7.58 -13.37
N LEU A 10 5.41 7.18 -13.59
CA LEU A 10 4.38 8.03 -14.19
C LEU A 10 4.12 9.27 -13.34
N TRP A 11 3.94 9.10 -12.03
CA TRP A 11 3.77 10.21 -11.09
C TRP A 11 4.95 11.19 -11.15
N TYR A 12 6.17 10.66 -11.08
CA TYR A 12 7.40 11.46 -11.08
C TYR A 12 7.56 12.27 -12.37
N HIS A 13 7.35 11.66 -13.54
CA HIS A 13 7.52 12.35 -14.82
C HIS A 13 6.36 13.30 -15.15
N GLY A 14 5.15 12.98 -14.69
CA GLY A 14 3.96 13.81 -14.89
C GLY A 14 3.76 14.89 -13.82
N ALA A 15 4.65 15.01 -12.84
CA ALA A 15 4.48 15.85 -11.65
C ALA A 15 4.01 17.28 -11.97
N ALA A 16 4.64 17.96 -12.92
CA ALA A 16 4.28 19.34 -13.29
C ALA A 16 2.86 19.45 -13.90
N LEU A 17 2.41 18.42 -14.63
CA LEU A 17 1.05 18.39 -15.17
C LEU A 17 0.04 18.12 -14.04
N PHE A 18 0.33 17.14 -13.18
CA PHE A 18 -0.55 16.76 -12.07
C PHE A 18 -0.63 17.84 -11.00
N GLU A 19 0.43 18.62 -10.78
CA GLU A 19 0.43 19.77 -9.86
C GLU A 19 -0.55 20.84 -10.32
N ARG A 20 -0.59 21.13 -11.62
CA ARG A 20 -1.56 22.06 -12.20
C ARG A 20 -3.00 21.57 -12.02
N ASP A 21 -3.24 20.29 -12.22
CA ASP A 21 -4.59 19.72 -12.22
C ASP A 21 -5.13 19.46 -10.79
N LEU A 22 -4.25 19.14 -9.83
CA LEU A 22 -4.61 18.89 -8.42
C LEU A 22 -4.54 20.15 -7.54
N GLY A 23 -3.79 21.16 -7.97
CA GLY A 23 -3.60 22.43 -7.27
C GLY A 23 -3.16 22.22 -5.81
N PRO A 24 -3.91 22.74 -4.81
CA PRO A 24 -3.49 22.69 -3.40
C PRO A 24 -3.40 21.26 -2.84
N HIS A 25 -4.03 20.27 -3.48
CA HIS A 25 -3.99 18.89 -3.03
C HIS A 25 -2.72 18.15 -3.47
N PHE A 26 -1.92 18.71 -4.38
CA PHE A 26 -0.82 18.00 -5.02
C PHE A 26 0.23 17.48 -4.02
N ASP A 27 0.69 18.32 -3.10
CA ASP A 27 1.74 17.95 -2.14
C ASP A 27 1.31 16.82 -1.21
N LEU A 28 0.08 16.92 -0.68
CA LEU A 28 -0.45 15.92 0.22
C LEU A 28 -0.74 14.61 -0.52
N THR A 29 -1.30 14.71 -1.73
CA THR A 29 -1.54 13.56 -2.61
C THR A 29 -0.23 12.85 -2.94
N SER A 30 0.83 13.60 -3.26
CA SER A 30 2.18 13.06 -3.50
C SER A 30 2.73 12.30 -2.30
N LYS A 31 2.59 12.85 -1.08
CA LYS A 31 3.05 12.22 0.16
C LYS A 31 2.30 10.91 0.44
N ILE A 32 0.98 10.93 0.28
CA ILE A 32 0.13 9.75 0.51
C ILE A 32 0.42 8.68 -0.53
N LEU A 33 0.49 9.04 -1.82
CA LEU A 33 0.81 8.10 -2.91
C LEU A 33 2.18 7.45 -2.68
N THR A 34 3.20 8.23 -2.31
CA THR A 34 4.54 7.72 -2.03
C THR A 34 4.52 6.73 -0.85
N ALA A 35 3.86 7.09 0.25
CA ALA A 35 3.75 6.22 1.42
C ALA A 35 2.97 4.92 1.13
N TRP A 36 1.88 5.03 0.35
CA TRP A 36 1.09 3.89 -0.09
C TRP A 36 1.89 2.96 -1.00
N LEU A 37 2.60 3.51 -2.01
CA LEU A 37 3.46 2.72 -2.89
C LEU A 37 4.55 2.00 -2.10
N HIS A 38 5.17 2.67 -1.12
CA HIS A 38 6.18 2.05 -0.25
C HIS A 38 5.61 0.86 0.54
N GLU A 39 4.41 1.02 1.13
CA GLU A 39 3.71 -0.10 1.81
C GLU A 39 3.48 -1.27 0.84
N ARG A 40 3.02 -1.01 -0.39
CA ARG A 40 2.77 -2.07 -1.39
C ARG A 40 4.03 -2.84 -1.79
N HIS A 41 5.17 -2.16 -1.87
CA HIS A 41 6.46 -2.82 -2.09
C HIS A 41 6.84 -3.71 -0.90
N ALA A 42 6.70 -3.20 0.32
CA ALA A 42 7.00 -3.96 1.54
C ALA A 42 6.10 -5.19 1.70
N ILE A 43 4.79 -5.08 1.41
CA ILE A 43 3.85 -6.22 1.42
C ILE A 43 4.30 -7.29 0.42
N THR A 44 4.68 -6.87 -0.79
CA THR A 44 5.11 -7.78 -1.85
C THR A 44 6.42 -8.48 -1.47
N ALA A 45 7.38 -7.74 -0.92
CA ALA A 45 8.64 -8.29 -0.41
C ALA A 45 8.41 -9.30 0.71
N LEU A 46 7.53 -9.00 1.67
CA LEU A 46 7.17 -9.92 2.75
C LEU A 46 6.50 -11.20 2.20
N ARG A 47 5.56 -11.08 1.25
CA ARG A 47 4.93 -12.24 0.60
C ARG A 47 5.95 -13.14 -0.09
N HIS A 48 6.89 -12.56 -0.83
CA HIS A 48 7.97 -13.32 -1.46
C HIS A 48 8.88 -13.99 -0.42
N SER A 49 9.24 -13.28 0.65
CA SER A 49 10.05 -13.85 1.74
C SER A 49 9.35 -15.02 2.44
N LEU A 50 8.04 -14.93 2.65
CA LEU A 50 7.24 -15.99 3.27
C LEU A 50 7.15 -17.22 2.36
N ALA A 51 6.93 -17.01 1.07
CA ALA A 51 6.88 -18.10 0.08
C ALA A 51 8.23 -18.81 -0.11
N ALA A 52 9.34 -18.09 0.03
CA ALA A 52 10.69 -18.64 -0.12
C ALA A 52 11.18 -19.44 1.10
N GLN A 53 10.54 -19.28 2.27
CA GLN A 53 10.97 -19.89 3.52
C GLN A 53 9.85 -20.75 4.14
N SER A 54 9.64 -21.95 3.62
CA SER A 54 8.78 -22.96 4.24
C SER A 54 9.54 -23.66 5.39
N GLY A 55 9.02 -23.55 6.62
CA GLY A 55 9.59 -24.23 7.81
C GLY A 55 10.59 -23.40 8.62
N VAL A 56 10.18 -22.21 9.07
CA VAL A 56 11.08 -21.27 9.77
C VAL A 56 11.14 -21.57 11.27
N GLY A 57 12.36 -21.70 11.80
CA GLY A 57 12.62 -21.84 13.23
C GLY A 57 12.24 -20.58 14.05
N PRO A 58 12.31 -20.63 15.38
CA PRO A 58 11.83 -19.56 16.26
C PRO A 58 12.33 -18.14 15.92
N ASN A 59 13.59 -17.99 15.51
CA ASN A 59 14.16 -16.68 15.18
C ASN A 59 13.51 -16.04 13.95
N GLY A 60 13.27 -16.80 12.89
CA GLY A 60 12.62 -16.22 11.71
C GLY A 60 11.11 -16.03 11.90
N LEU A 61 10.48 -16.62 12.92
CA LEU A 61 9.14 -16.21 13.35
C LEU A 61 9.14 -14.81 13.98
N VAL A 62 10.17 -14.48 14.76
CA VAL A 62 10.36 -13.13 15.32
C VAL A 62 10.57 -12.12 14.19
N ASP A 63 11.41 -12.43 13.21
CA ASP A 63 11.64 -11.54 12.06
C ASP A 63 10.35 -11.27 11.26
N ARG A 64 9.50 -12.28 11.08
CA ARG A 64 8.18 -12.14 10.46
C ARG A 64 7.26 -11.22 11.27
N LEU A 65 7.24 -11.36 12.59
CA LEU A 65 6.44 -10.51 13.49
C LEU A 65 6.88 -9.05 13.45
N LEU A 66 8.19 -8.80 13.42
CA LEU A 66 8.76 -7.46 13.27
C LEU A 66 8.35 -6.85 11.92
N ALA A 67 8.56 -7.57 10.81
CA ALA A 67 8.17 -7.09 9.49
C ALA A 67 6.66 -6.79 9.37
N MET A 68 5.80 -7.59 10.00
CA MET A 68 4.36 -7.32 10.06
C MET A 68 4.03 -6.06 10.87
N THR A 69 4.76 -5.84 11.95
CA THR A 69 4.59 -4.64 12.79
C THR A 69 4.98 -3.40 11.99
N ASP A 70 6.10 -3.44 11.28
CA ASP A 70 6.54 -2.36 10.40
C ASP A 70 5.50 -2.05 9.32
N LEU A 71 4.92 -3.08 8.70
CA LEU A 71 3.82 -2.91 7.73
C LEU A 71 2.59 -2.22 8.33
N ARG A 72 2.19 -2.60 9.56
CA ARG A 72 1.08 -1.94 10.25
C ARG A 72 1.38 -0.47 10.51
N VAL A 73 2.61 -0.16 10.93
CA VAL A 73 3.06 1.22 11.16
C VAL A 73 3.04 2.01 9.85
N MET A 74 3.58 1.46 8.77
CA MET A 74 3.52 2.08 7.43
C MET A 74 2.08 2.38 7.01
N ARG A 75 1.17 1.43 7.23
CA ARG A 75 -0.23 1.60 6.88
C ARG A 75 -0.91 2.69 7.69
N LEU A 76 -0.75 2.66 9.01
CA LEU A 76 -1.30 3.69 9.90
C LEU A 76 -0.77 5.07 9.54
N LYS A 77 0.52 5.15 9.17
CA LYS A 77 1.15 6.42 8.77
C LYS A 77 0.36 7.10 7.66
N TRP A 78 0.10 6.45 6.53
CA TRP A 78 -0.59 7.10 5.42
C TRP A 78 -2.11 7.21 5.62
N LYS A 79 -2.73 6.26 6.33
CA LYS A 79 -4.15 6.35 6.73
C LYS A 79 -4.44 7.54 7.64
N ASN A 80 -3.44 8.01 8.39
CA ASN A 80 -3.56 9.16 9.28
C ASN A 80 -3.02 10.47 8.66
N MET A 81 -2.56 10.47 7.40
CA MET A 81 -1.94 11.65 6.79
C MET A 81 -2.92 12.76 6.41
N SER A 82 -4.24 12.57 6.47
CA SER A 82 -5.18 13.63 6.05
C SER A 82 -6.58 13.53 6.64
N THR A 83 -7.09 14.71 7.01
CA THR A 83 -8.48 15.17 6.77
C THR A 83 -8.45 16.64 6.27
N ILE A 84 -7.64 16.96 5.25
CA ILE A 84 -7.77 18.27 4.58
C ILE A 84 -9.08 18.27 3.80
N ASP A 85 -9.88 19.32 3.97
CA ASP A 85 -11.17 19.54 3.29
C ASP A 85 -12.18 18.39 3.40
N GLY A 86 -12.07 17.58 4.47
CA GLY A 86 -12.92 16.40 4.70
C GLY A 86 -12.60 15.19 3.81
N LEU A 87 -11.54 15.26 3.00
CA LEU A 87 -11.11 14.18 2.12
C LEU A 87 -10.28 13.15 2.88
N SER A 88 -10.63 11.87 2.70
CA SER A 88 -9.83 10.77 3.22
C SER A 88 -8.55 10.59 2.39
N PRO A 89 -7.50 9.98 2.95
CA PRO A 89 -6.31 9.60 2.18
C PRO A 89 -6.62 8.74 0.95
N GLU A 90 -7.66 7.92 1.01
CA GLU A 90 -8.16 7.11 -0.09
C GLU A 90 -8.76 7.94 -1.20
N ASP A 91 -9.50 9.00 -0.88
CA ASP A 91 -10.03 9.91 -1.88
C ASP A 91 -8.87 10.63 -2.61
N LEU A 92 -7.81 11.01 -1.88
CA LEU A 92 -6.60 11.59 -2.46
C LEU A 92 -5.83 10.59 -3.35
N LEU A 93 -5.76 9.31 -2.97
CA LEU A 93 -5.24 8.26 -3.84
C LEU A 93 -6.07 8.10 -5.12
N CYS A 94 -7.40 8.15 -5.02
CA CYS A 94 -8.28 8.08 -6.18
C CYS A 94 -8.08 9.29 -7.11
N MET A 95 -7.84 10.50 -6.56
CA MET A 95 -7.48 11.67 -7.36
C MET A 95 -6.15 11.45 -8.10
N ALA A 96 -5.14 10.93 -7.42
CA ALA A 96 -3.86 10.58 -8.03
C ALA A 96 -4.03 9.58 -9.19
N PHE A 97 -4.82 8.51 -8.99
CA PHE A 97 -5.07 7.54 -10.04
C PHE A 97 -5.82 8.16 -11.22
N ARG A 98 -6.86 8.96 -10.96
CA ARG A 98 -7.62 9.67 -12.00
C ARG A 98 -6.72 10.51 -12.89
N VAL A 99 -5.86 11.36 -12.32
CA VAL A 99 -5.00 12.24 -13.11
C VAL A 99 -3.92 11.45 -13.86
N MET A 100 -3.42 10.35 -13.29
CA MET A 100 -2.46 9.47 -13.95
C MET A 100 -3.07 8.69 -15.12
N THR A 101 -4.32 8.25 -15.01
CA THR A 101 -4.98 7.43 -16.04
C THR A 101 -5.79 8.24 -17.03
N ASN A 102 -6.01 9.54 -16.75
CA ASN A 102 -6.89 10.42 -17.52
C ASN A 102 -8.30 9.83 -17.71
N THR A 103 -8.81 9.14 -16.70
CA THR A 103 -10.13 8.51 -16.74
C THR A 103 -11.10 9.31 -15.88
N GLU A 104 -11.83 10.24 -16.51
CA GLU A 104 -12.92 10.96 -15.87
C GLU A 104 -14.18 10.07 -15.76
N GLY A 105 -14.88 10.14 -14.63
CA GLY A 105 -16.16 9.43 -14.43
C GLY A 105 -16.05 7.95 -14.05
N SER A 106 -14.84 7.43 -13.85
CA SER A 106 -14.60 6.04 -13.41
C SER A 106 -13.94 5.94 -12.03
N GLU A 107 -13.97 7.03 -11.25
CA GLU A 107 -13.29 7.11 -9.95
C GLU A 107 -13.80 6.06 -8.94
N TYR A 108 -15.06 5.67 -9.07
CA TYR A 108 -15.66 4.61 -8.25
C TYR A 108 -14.93 3.26 -8.42
N LEU A 109 -14.42 2.95 -9.61
CA LEU A 109 -13.64 1.73 -9.84
C LEU A 109 -12.33 1.73 -9.06
N PHE A 110 -11.69 2.89 -8.93
CA PHE A 110 -10.48 3.01 -8.10
C PHE A 110 -10.80 2.83 -6.62
N LYS A 111 -11.94 3.36 -6.17
CA LYS A 111 -12.39 3.21 -4.78
C LYS A 111 -12.67 1.74 -4.44
N ASP A 112 -13.43 1.05 -5.29
CA ASP A 112 -13.73 -0.38 -5.13
C ASP A 112 -12.45 -1.23 -5.17
N GLY A 113 -11.58 -0.97 -6.15
CA GLY A 113 -10.30 -1.65 -6.27
C GLY A 113 -9.39 -1.42 -5.06
N LEU A 114 -9.35 -0.18 -4.54
CA LEU A 114 -8.58 0.17 -3.35
C LEU A 114 -9.13 -0.51 -2.09
N GLU A 115 -10.45 -0.65 -1.97
CA GLU A 115 -11.10 -1.37 -0.87
C GLU A 115 -10.75 -2.86 -0.89
N ILE A 116 -10.84 -3.52 -2.06
CA ILE A 116 -10.44 -4.93 -2.23
C ILE A 116 -8.96 -5.11 -1.86
N LEU A 117 -8.09 -4.25 -2.39
CA LEU A 117 -6.66 -4.28 -2.07
C LEU A 117 -6.41 -4.07 -0.57
N ASN A 118 -7.24 -3.26 0.08
CA ASN A 118 -7.11 -2.93 1.50
C ASN A 118 -7.60 -4.05 2.42
N GLY A 119 -8.68 -4.75 2.06
CA GLY A 119 -9.20 -5.91 2.77
C GLY A 119 -8.25 -7.10 2.69
N GLY A 120 -7.72 -7.37 1.49
CA GLY A 120 -6.83 -8.51 1.23
C GLY A 120 -5.37 -8.34 1.67
N VAL A 121 -5.00 -7.24 2.34
CA VAL A 121 -3.58 -6.97 2.67
C VAL A 121 -3.01 -8.07 3.54
N PHE A 122 -3.71 -8.46 4.60
CA PHE A 122 -3.19 -9.39 5.62
C PHE A 122 -3.77 -10.80 5.53
N ASP A 123 -4.60 -11.09 4.52
CA ASP A 123 -5.25 -12.40 4.38
C ASP A 123 -4.26 -13.55 4.19
N PHE A 124 -3.09 -13.28 3.61
CA PHE A 124 -2.02 -14.27 3.48
C PHE A 124 -1.48 -14.77 4.84
N LEU A 125 -1.80 -14.10 5.95
CA LEU A 125 -1.45 -14.52 7.31
C LEU A 125 -2.49 -15.48 7.91
N ARG A 126 -3.66 -15.64 7.28
CA ARG A 126 -4.68 -16.58 7.72
C ARG A 126 -4.46 -18.00 7.18
N SER A 127 -3.51 -18.19 6.26
CA SER A 127 -3.16 -19.51 5.75
C SER A 127 -2.47 -20.36 6.83
N GLU A 128 -2.64 -21.68 6.75
CA GLU A 128 -2.06 -22.65 7.70
C GLU A 128 -0.54 -22.48 7.88
N ASP A 129 0.19 -22.01 6.88
CA ASP A 129 1.64 -21.76 6.94
C ASP A 129 2.06 -20.60 7.87
N ALA A 130 1.10 -19.77 8.29
CA ALA A 130 1.28 -18.73 9.28
C ALA A 130 0.76 -19.12 10.67
N LYS A 131 0.16 -20.32 10.83
CA LYS A 131 -0.26 -20.81 12.15
C LYS A 131 0.96 -21.14 12.99
N ILE A 132 1.08 -20.43 14.10
CA ILE A 132 2.08 -20.64 15.14
C ILE A 132 1.73 -21.94 15.87
N VAL A 133 2.29 -23.07 15.44
CA VAL A 133 2.25 -24.30 16.23
C VAL A 133 3.54 -24.35 17.05
N MET A 134 3.50 -23.79 18.26
CA MET A 134 4.51 -24.10 19.28
C MET A 134 4.34 -25.58 19.65
N GLN A 135 5.16 -26.47 19.09
CA GLN A 135 5.32 -27.79 19.69
C GLN A 135 6.05 -27.61 21.02
N ARG A 136 5.32 -27.77 22.12
CA ARG A 136 5.91 -27.93 23.45
C ARG A 136 6.80 -29.18 23.41
N ARG A 137 8.09 -29.00 23.65
CA ARG A 137 9.01 -30.10 24.01
C ARG A 137 8.82 -30.44 25.48
#